data_AF-A0A9E5HNQ9-F1
#
_entry.id   AF-A0A9E5HNQ9-F1
#
_cell.length_a   1.000
_cell.length_b   1.000
_cell.length_c   1.000
_cell.angle_alpha   90.00
_cell.angle_beta   90.00
_cell.angle_gamma   90.00
#
_symmetry.space_group_name_H-M   'P 1'
#
loop_
_entity.id
_entity.type
_entity.pdbx_description
1 polymer ?
#
loop_
_entity_poly.entity_id
_entity_poly.type
_entity_poly.pdbx_seq_one_letter_code
_entity_poly.pdbx_strand_id
1 'polypeptide(L)'
;MPMGDMGETDRIGQYWSLEDVRAALETQYQLTDLAERSGGPARYVRIEETGQKIGFITPLSHNFCESCNRVRLTCTGELYMCLGQEDMADLRAPLREHPGDTQHLETAIRRAIERKPKGHDFDYSRQTISGQMSRHMSHTGG
;
A
#
# COMPACT_ATOMS: atom_id res chain seq x y z
N MET A 1 8.42 -2.63 -2.48
CA MET A 1 7.55 -3.51 -3.29
C MET A 1 7.31 -2.86 -4.63
N PRO A 2 8.13 -3.15 -5.66
CA PRO A 2 7.73 -2.84 -7.01
C PRO A 2 6.50 -3.68 -7.38
N MET A 3 5.49 -3.05 -7.98
CA MET A 3 4.28 -3.71 -8.49
C MET A 3 4.29 -3.59 -10.02
N GLY A 4 3.74 -4.60 -10.70
CA GLY A 4 3.75 -4.69 -12.16
C GLY A 4 4.91 -5.54 -12.69
N ASP A 5 4.75 -6.05 -13.91
CA ASP A 5 5.82 -6.70 -14.66
C ASP A 5 6.84 -5.64 -15.11
N MET A 6 8.02 -5.62 -14.48
CA MET A 6 9.11 -4.70 -14.85
C MET A 6 10.11 -5.31 -15.84
N GLY A 7 9.74 -6.40 -16.51
CA GLY A 7 10.27 -6.75 -17.81
C GLY A 7 11.59 -7.51 -17.87
N GLU A 8 12.31 -7.83 -16.77
CA GLU A 8 13.52 -8.68 -16.94
C GLU A 8 14.21 -9.26 -15.68
N THR A 9 13.85 -8.88 -14.45
CA THR A 9 14.50 -9.45 -13.24
C THR A 9 13.50 -9.97 -12.24
N ASP A 10 13.57 -11.28 -12.00
CA ASP A 10 12.81 -11.93 -10.93
C ASP A 10 13.38 -11.49 -9.57
N ARG A 11 12.77 -10.45 -8.98
CA ARG A 11 13.26 -9.80 -7.75
C ARG A 11 13.01 -10.62 -6.48
N ILE A 12 12.70 -11.91 -6.62
CA ILE A 12 12.47 -12.84 -5.51
C ILE A 12 13.66 -12.86 -4.52
N GLY A 13 14.88 -12.60 -5.00
CA GLY A 13 16.08 -12.47 -4.15
C GLY A 13 16.37 -11.08 -3.58
N GLN A 14 15.62 -10.03 -3.95
CA GLN A 14 15.85 -8.65 -3.50
C GLN A 14 14.96 -8.32 -2.30
N TYR A 15 14.94 -9.22 -1.32
CA TYR A 15 14.19 -9.09 -0.10
C TYR A 15 15.13 -9.25 1.09
N TRP A 16 15.10 -8.28 2.00
CA TRP A 16 15.68 -8.40 3.33
C TRP A 16 14.58 -8.04 4.31
N SER A 17 14.27 -8.95 5.24
CA SER A 17 13.19 -8.72 6.19
C SER A 17 13.54 -7.53 7.09
N LEU A 18 12.55 -6.70 7.43
CA LEU A 18 12.81 -5.60 8.35
C LEU A 18 13.04 -6.08 9.79
N GLU A 19 12.68 -7.32 10.11
CA GLU A 19 13.06 -7.97 11.38
C GLU A 19 14.58 -8.19 11.42
N ASP A 20 15.17 -8.73 10.35
CA ASP A 20 16.62 -8.91 10.23
C ASP A 20 17.37 -7.57 10.19
N VAL A 21 16.84 -6.58 9.46
CA VAL A 21 17.43 -5.23 9.43
C VAL A 21 17.42 -4.59 10.82
N ARG A 22 16.32 -4.74 11.57
CA ARG A 22 16.22 -4.24 12.95
C ARG A 22 17.22 -4.94 13.85
N ALA A 23 17.30 -6.27 13.80
CA ALA A 23 18.26 -7.05 14.58
C ALA A 23 19.71 -6.65 14.27
N ALA A 24 20.04 -6.40 13.00
CA ALA A 24 21.37 -5.92 12.61
C ALA A 24 21.67 -4.53 13.18
N LEU A 25 20.71 -3.60 13.17
CA LEU A 25 20.85 -2.27 13.77
C LEU A 25 21.03 -2.34 15.30
N GLU A 26 20.31 -3.24 15.96
CA GLU A 26 20.40 -3.46 17.42
C GLU A 26 21.77 -3.99 17.87
N THR A 27 22.62 -4.49 16.95
CA THR A 27 24.02 -4.84 17.28
C THR A 27 24.92 -3.62 17.50
N GLN A 28 24.52 -2.44 17.02
CA GLN A 28 25.31 -1.21 17.08
C GLN A 28 24.60 -0.06 17.83
N TYR A 29 23.28 -0.10 17.93
CA TYR A 29 22.46 0.97 18.48
C TYR A 29 21.39 0.46 19.43
N GLN A 30 21.11 1.22 20.48
CA GLN A 30 19.92 0.99 21.30
C GLN A 30 18.69 1.58 20.62
N LEU A 31 17.75 0.69 20.25
CA LEU A 31 16.47 1.08 19.66
C LEU A 31 15.36 1.02 20.70
N THR A 32 14.56 2.09 20.81
CA THR A 32 13.38 2.15 21.67
C THR A 32 12.13 2.36 20.82
N ASP A 33 11.13 1.48 20.96
CA ASP A 33 9.86 1.61 20.24
C ASP A 33 9.08 2.84 20.71
N LEU A 34 8.54 3.59 19.73
CA LEU A 34 7.70 4.75 19.99
C LEU A 34 6.23 4.38 19.80
N ALA A 35 5.40 4.85 20.75
CA ALA A 35 3.94 4.76 20.63
C ALA A 35 3.37 5.66 19.51
N GLU A 36 4.19 6.55 18.96
CA GLU A 36 3.85 7.48 17.88
C GLU A 36 3.24 6.73 16.67
N ARG A 37 2.18 7.30 16.12
CA ARG A 37 1.51 6.84 14.90
C ARG A 37 1.36 8.04 13.97
N SER A 38 1.66 7.84 12.71
CA SER A 38 1.34 8.79 11.64
C SER A 38 0.13 8.28 10.85
N GLY A 39 -0.33 9.03 9.84
CA GLY A 39 -1.33 8.53 8.89
C GLY A 39 -0.81 7.42 7.97
N GLY A 40 0.48 7.12 8.03
CA GLY A 40 1.13 6.05 7.28
C GLY A 40 1.33 4.77 8.10
N PRO A 41 1.72 3.66 7.44
CA PRO A 41 1.87 2.37 8.08
C PRO A 41 3.16 2.21 8.91
N ALA A 42 3.99 3.25 8.99
CA ALA A 42 5.30 3.16 9.62
C ALA A 42 5.17 2.97 11.14
N ARG A 43 5.99 2.07 11.69
CA ARG A 43 6.26 1.97 13.12
C ARG A 43 7.59 2.65 13.40
N TYR A 44 7.61 3.53 14.40
CA TYR A 44 8.78 4.36 14.67
C TYR A 44 9.56 3.84 15.87
N VAL A 45 10.89 3.91 15.77
CA VAL A 45 11.82 3.71 16.87
C VAL A 45 12.68 4.95 17.04
N ARG A 46 13.21 5.17 18.24
CA ARG A 46 14.27 6.13 18.53
C ARG A 46 15.60 5.39 18.62
N ILE A 47 16.64 5.99 18.04
CA ILE A 47 18.04 5.63 18.27
C ILE A 47 18.53 6.44 19.47
N GLU A 48 18.86 5.80 20.58
CA GLU A 48 19.21 6.53 21.82
C GLU A 48 20.50 7.36 21.68
N GLU A 49 21.48 6.86 20.92
CA GLU A 49 22.80 7.49 20.76
C GLU A 49 22.73 8.80 19.98
N THR A 50 21.75 8.94 19.08
CA THR A 50 21.63 10.12 18.21
C THR A 50 20.35 10.93 18.47
N GLY A 51 19.41 10.38 19.23
CA GLY A 51 18.07 10.93 19.43
C GLY A 51 17.17 10.90 18.19
N GLN A 52 17.67 10.42 17.04
CA GLN A 52 16.95 10.39 15.77
C GLN A 52 15.87 9.29 15.74
N LYS A 53 14.94 9.41 14.79
CA LYS A 53 13.85 8.44 14.58
C LYS A 53 14.02 7.68 13.28
N ILE A 54 13.76 6.38 13.30
CA ILE A 54 13.65 5.52 12.11
C ILE A 54 12.23 4.99 12.03
N GLY A 55 11.64 5.00 10.83
CA GLY A 55 10.33 4.41 10.55
C GLY A 55 10.46 3.13 9.74
N PHE A 56 9.98 2.01 10.27
CA PHE A 56 9.90 0.73 9.58
C PHE A 56 8.52 0.57 8.92
N ILE A 57 8.50 0.29 7.62
CA ILE A 57 7.28 0.03 6.84
C ILE A 57 7.35 -1.42 6.35
N THR A 58 6.50 -2.30 6.90
CA THR A 58 6.52 -3.75 6.70
C THR A 58 5.38 -4.23 5.78
N PRO A 59 5.33 -3.86 4.49
CA PRO A 59 4.16 -4.15 3.68
C PRO A 59 3.99 -5.64 3.33
N LEU A 60 5.04 -6.45 3.56
CA LEU A 60 5.10 -7.88 3.26
C LEU A 60 4.93 -8.75 4.51
N SER A 61 5.80 -8.56 5.51
CA SER A 61 5.84 -9.41 6.71
C SER A 61 4.72 -9.14 7.70
N HIS A 62 4.30 -7.88 7.85
CA HIS A 62 3.20 -7.46 8.72
C HIS A 62 2.33 -6.45 8.00
N ASN A 63 1.44 -6.96 7.15
CA ASN A 63 0.57 -6.11 6.35
C ASN A 63 -0.28 -5.18 7.23
N PHE A 64 -0.57 -3.99 6.73
CA PHE A 64 -1.34 -2.95 7.43
C PHE A 64 -2.72 -2.74 6.79
N CYS A 65 -3.23 -3.76 6.10
CA CYS A 65 -4.48 -3.65 5.36
C CYS A 65 -5.68 -3.37 6.27
N GLU A 66 -5.68 -3.94 7.48
CA GLU A 66 -6.76 -3.78 8.46
C GLU A 66 -7.01 -2.30 8.82
N SER A 67 -5.95 -1.50 8.91
CA SER A 67 -6.04 -0.06 9.20
C SER A 67 -5.96 0.81 7.95
N CYS A 68 -5.94 0.22 6.75
CA CYS A 68 -5.78 0.96 5.49
C CYS A 68 -7.07 1.69 5.10
N ASN A 69 -7.07 3.01 5.23
CA ASN A 69 -8.17 3.91 4.86
C ASN A 69 -7.96 4.60 3.50
N ARG A 70 -7.07 4.09 2.64
CA ARG A 70 -6.70 4.72 1.36
C ARG A 70 -7.45 4.11 0.17
N VAL A 71 -7.83 4.99 -0.74
CA VAL A 71 -8.26 4.71 -2.13
C VAL A 71 -7.52 5.67 -3.06
N ARG A 72 -7.42 5.35 -4.35
CA ARG A 72 -6.69 6.15 -5.34
C ARG A 72 -7.57 6.45 -6.53
N LEU A 73 -7.56 7.69 -7.00
CA LEU A 73 -8.23 8.12 -8.22
C LEU A 73 -7.16 8.36 -9.29
N THR A 74 -7.29 7.70 -10.44
CA THR A 74 -6.40 7.94 -11.58
C THR A 74 -6.76 9.26 -12.28
N CYS A 75 -5.86 9.74 -13.13
CA CYS A 75 -6.11 10.93 -13.96
C CYS A 75 -7.24 10.73 -14.99
N THR A 76 -7.60 9.48 -15.31
CA THR A 76 -8.71 9.12 -16.21
C THR A 76 -10.07 9.04 -15.50
N GLY A 77 -10.10 9.14 -14.16
CA GLY A 77 -11.33 9.09 -13.36
C GLY A 77 -11.70 7.70 -12.83
N GLU A 78 -10.73 6.78 -12.76
CA GLU A 78 -10.94 5.43 -12.23
C GLU A 78 -10.55 5.38 -10.75
N LEU A 79 -11.49 4.97 -9.90
CA LEU A 79 -11.27 4.81 -8.47
C LEU A 79 -10.82 3.38 -8.16
N TYR A 80 -9.59 3.21 -7.71
CA TYR A 80 -9.04 1.95 -7.21
C TYR A 80 -9.14 1.88 -5.69
N MET A 81 -9.79 0.84 -5.17
CA MET A 81 -9.98 0.64 -3.74
C MET A 81 -8.76 0.04 -3.03
N CYS A 82 -7.88 -0.60 -3.78
CA CYS A 82 -6.68 -1.26 -3.25
C CYS A 82 -5.53 -1.15 -4.25
N LEU A 83 -4.32 -1.08 -3.73
CA LEU A 83 -3.11 -1.07 -4.54
C LEU A 83 -2.72 -2.47 -5.06
N GLY A 84 -3.19 -3.53 -4.39
CA GLY A 84 -2.90 -4.92 -4.72
C GLY A 84 -4.06 -5.71 -5.34
N GLN A 85 -5.10 -5.04 -5.86
CA GLN A 85 -6.24 -5.67 -6.55
C GLN A 85 -6.67 -4.85 -7.76
N GLU A 86 -7.08 -5.49 -8.87
CA GLU A 86 -7.42 -4.79 -10.13
C GLU A 86 -8.82 -4.17 -10.17
N ASP A 87 -9.70 -4.46 -9.21
CA ASP A 87 -11.05 -3.89 -9.20
C ASP A 87 -11.02 -2.35 -9.07
N MET A 88 -11.88 -1.71 -9.86
CA MET A 88 -11.98 -0.25 -9.99
C MET A 88 -13.45 0.17 -10.15
N ALA A 89 -13.75 1.44 -9.89
CA ALA A 89 -15.03 2.08 -10.25
C ALA A 89 -14.82 3.27 -11.19
N ASP A 90 -15.59 3.34 -12.28
CA ASP A 90 -15.56 4.49 -13.19
C ASP A 90 -16.39 5.62 -12.56
N LEU A 91 -15.72 6.71 -12.17
CA LEU A 91 -16.37 7.91 -11.66
C LEU A 91 -16.62 8.96 -12.74
N ARG A 92 -16.02 8.80 -13.93
CA ARG A 92 -16.15 9.74 -15.04
C ARG A 92 -17.52 9.65 -15.68
N ALA A 93 -18.06 8.44 -15.87
CA ALA A 93 -19.42 8.24 -16.39
C ALA A 93 -20.50 8.96 -15.55
N PRO A 94 -20.65 8.70 -14.23
CA PRO A 94 -21.69 9.36 -13.44
C PRO A 94 -21.52 10.89 -13.38
N LEU A 95 -20.28 11.40 -13.37
CA LEU A 95 -20.01 12.85 -13.43
C LEU A 95 -20.46 13.50 -14.75
N ARG A 96 -20.35 12.78 -15.87
CA ARG A 96 -20.67 13.31 -17.21
C ARG A 96 -22.14 13.12 -17.57
N GLU A 97 -22.73 11.99 -17.18
CA GLU A 97 -24.12 11.65 -17.47
C GLU A 97 -25.09 12.45 -16.59
N HIS A 98 -24.68 12.86 -15.39
CA HIS A 98 -25.49 13.64 -14.45
C HIS A 98 -24.80 14.94 -14.01
N PRO A 99 -24.61 15.94 -14.90
CA PRO A 99 -23.93 17.18 -14.55
C PRO A 99 -24.63 17.94 -13.41
N GLY A 100 -23.87 18.28 -12.37
CA GLY A 100 -24.38 19.04 -11.21
C GLY A 100 -25.13 18.20 -10.17
N ASP A 101 -25.36 16.92 -10.43
CA ASP A 101 -25.94 15.99 -9.46
C ASP A 101 -24.85 15.20 -8.73
N THR A 102 -24.58 15.60 -7.50
CA THR A 102 -23.57 14.95 -6.66
C THR A 102 -24.01 13.60 -6.10
N GLN A 103 -25.31 13.29 -6.09
CA GLN A 103 -25.86 12.11 -5.45
C GLN A 103 -25.49 10.82 -6.21
N HIS A 104 -25.49 10.88 -7.55
CA HIS A 104 -25.07 9.76 -8.39
C HIS A 104 -23.57 9.45 -8.20
N LEU A 105 -22.73 10.48 -8.14
CA LEU A 105 -21.31 10.34 -7.85
C LEU A 105 -21.06 9.76 -6.45
N GLU A 106 -21.75 10.28 -5.44
CA GLU A 106 -21.62 9.77 -4.06
C GLU A 106 -22.01 8.30 -3.98
N THR A 107 -23.10 7.91 -4.63
CA THR A 107 -23.57 6.53 -4.69
C THR A 107 -22.53 5.62 -5.35
N ALA A 108 -21.92 6.06 -6.46
CA ALA A 108 -20.85 5.33 -7.12
C ALA A 108 -19.61 5.14 -6.22
N ILE A 109 -19.21 6.20 -5.48
CA ILE A 109 -18.10 6.13 -4.53
C ILE A 109 -18.40 5.16 -3.38
N ARG A 110 -19.60 5.22 -2.79
CA ARG A 110 -19.99 4.33 -1.68
C ARG A 110 -19.99 2.86 -2.11
N ARG A 111 -20.59 2.55 -3.26
CA ARG A 111 -20.57 1.20 -3.85
C ARG A 111 -19.16 0.72 -4.15
N ALA A 112 -18.27 1.62 -4.60
CA ALA A 112 -16.87 1.26 -4.80
C ALA A 112 -16.20 0.89 -3.48
N ILE A 113 -16.35 1.71 -2.44
CA ILE A 113 -15.76 1.47 -1.11
C ILE A 113 -16.25 0.16 -0.49
N GLU A 114 -17.52 -0.23 -0.68
CA GLU A 114 -18.04 -1.52 -0.21
C GLU A 114 -17.34 -2.72 -0.82
N ARG A 115 -16.77 -2.58 -2.03
CA ARG A 115 -15.95 -3.61 -2.70
C ARG A 115 -14.49 -3.60 -2.25
N LYS A 116 -14.08 -2.69 -1.37
CA LYS A 116 -12.71 -2.63 -0.86
C LYS A 116 -12.37 -3.95 -0.17
N PRO A 117 -11.33 -4.66 -0.62
CA PRO A 117 -10.93 -5.92 -0.01
C PRO A 117 -10.43 -5.69 1.42
N LYS A 118 -10.65 -6.66 2.31
CA LYS A 118 -10.13 -6.63 3.69
C LYS A 118 -8.60 -6.60 3.72
N GLY A 119 -7.96 -7.19 2.72
CA GLY A 119 -6.52 -7.13 2.52
C GLY A 119 -6.14 -7.68 1.15
N HIS A 120 -4.94 -7.34 0.71
CA HIS A 120 -4.33 -7.99 -0.45
C HIS A 120 -3.48 -9.18 0.04
N ASP A 121 -3.35 -10.20 -0.80
CA ASP A 121 -2.45 -11.32 -0.55
C ASP A 121 -1.16 -11.09 -1.33
N PHE A 122 -0.20 -10.40 -0.69
CA PHE A 122 1.16 -10.27 -1.19
C PHE A 122 2.01 -11.34 -0.53
N ASP A 123 1.71 -12.60 -0.80
CA ASP A 123 2.51 -13.72 -0.31
C ASP A 123 3.72 -13.96 -1.21
N TYR A 124 4.78 -13.19 -0.97
CA TYR A 124 6.08 -13.41 -1.62
C TYR A 124 6.90 -14.54 -0.94
N SER A 125 6.43 -15.09 0.18
CA SER A 125 7.13 -16.15 0.92
C SER A 125 7.09 -17.50 0.22
N ARG A 126 6.11 -17.70 -0.68
CA ARG A 126 5.90 -18.96 -1.40
C ARG A 126 6.77 -19.15 -2.64
N GLN A 127 7.72 -18.25 -2.92
CA GLN A 127 8.54 -18.27 -4.14
C GLN A 127 7.73 -18.43 -5.45
N THR A 128 6.43 -18.15 -5.38
CA THR A 128 5.49 -18.15 -6.49
C THR A 128 4.94 -16.75 -6.55
N ILE A 129 5.04 -16.12 -7.72
CA ILE A 129 4.54 -14.78 -7.92
C ILE A 129 3.00 -14.85 -8.05
N SER A 130 2.30 -15.07 -6.96
CA SER A 130 0.85 -14.90 -6.89
C SER A 130 0.52 -13.50 -6.36
N GLY A 131 -0.44 -12.81 -6.99
CA GLY A 131 -0.84 -11.45 -6.59
C GLY A 131 -0.12 -10.31 -7.31
N GLN A 132 0.62 -10.62 -8.39
CA GLN A 132 1.10 -9.58 -9.31
C GLN A 132 -0.08 -8.87 -9.96
N MET A 133 -0.09 -7.56 -9.81
CA MET A 133 -0.99 -6.69 -10.55
C MET A 133 -0.38 -6.45 -11.93
N SER A 134 -1.23 -6.48 -12.95
CA SER A 134 -0.87 -6.11 -14.32
C SER A 134 -0.46 -4.63 -14.41
N ARG A 135 -1.02 -3.79 -13.53
CA ARG A 135 -0.72 -2.36 -13.48
C ARG A 135 0.55 -2.04 -12.69
N HIS A 136 1.29 -1.05 -13.19
CA HIS A 136 2.37 -0.42 -12.44
C HIS A 136 1.84 0.54 -11.36
N MET A 137 2.67 0.80 -10.35
CA MET A 137 2.40 1.81 -9.32
C MET A 137 2.06 3.19 -9.89
N SER A 138 2.76 3.60 -10.95
CA SER A 138 2.60 4.88 -11.64
C SER A 138 1.22 5.08 -12.25
N HIS A 139 0.56 4.01 -12.70
CA HIS A 139 -0.82 4.06 -13.20
C HIS A 139 -1.79 4.62 -12.15
N THR A 140 -1.54 4.30 -10.87
CA THR A 140 -2.37 4.77 -9.74
C THR A 140 -1.76 5.97 -9.01
N GLY A 141 -0.83 6.69 -9.64
CA GLY A 141 -0.21 7.91 -9.10
C GLY A 141 0.84 7.67 -8.01
N GLY A 142 1.49 6.49 -8.00
CA GLY A 142 2.62 6.18 -7.12
C GLY A 142 3.96 6.10 -7.82
#